data_AF-A0AAU7TGA8-F1
#
_entry.id   AF-A0AAU7TGA8-F1
#
_cell.length_a   1.000
_cell.length_b   1.000
_cell.length_c   1.000
_cell.angle_alpha   90.00
_cell.angle_beta   90.00
_cell.angle_gamma   90.00
#
_symmetry.space_group_name_H-M   'P 1'
#
loop_
_entity.id
_entity.type
_entity.pdbx_description
1 polymer ?
#
loop_
_entity_poly.entity_id
_entity_poly.type
_entity_poly.pdbx_seq_one_letter_code
_entity_poly.pdbx_strand_id
1 'polypeptide(L)'
;MMLYEIHIQNFPDTESALATQAPIAHTLCPDPDHNTPCEIPWSFTLGDDNNLILGIYTTPAKATALTETIATLTHHPTALHQATPGHFNELETQYRIEHP
;
A
#
# COMPACT_ATOMS: atom_id res chain seq x y z
N MET A 1 13.36 7.95 2.25
CA MET A 1 12.23 7.02 2.01
C MET A 1 12.24 6.63 0.55
N MET A 2 11.57 5.53 0.22
CA MET A 2 11.47 5.01 -1.14
C MET A 2 10.07 4.46 -1.35
N LEU A 3 9.72 4.28 -2.61
CA LEU A 3 8.47 3.67 -3.02
C LEU A 3 8.62 2.13 -3.03
N TYR A 4 7.68 1.46 -2.38
CA TYR A 4 7.58 0.00 -2.32
C TYR A 4 6.20 -0.44 -2.78
N GLU A 5 6.11 -1.66 -3.29
CA GLU A 5 4.87 -2.31 -3.68
C GLU A 5 4.66 -3.56 -2.83
N ILE A 6 3.47 -3.69 -2.25
CA ILE A 6 3.03 -4.91 -1.58
C ILE A 6 1.97 -5.56 -2.48
N HIS A 7 2.30 -6.72 -3.02
CA HIS A 7 1.44 -7.51 -3.90
C HIS A 7 0.66 -8.50 -3.06
N ILE A 8 -0.67 -8.40 -3.05
CA ILE A 8 -1.58 -9.25 -2.29
C ILE A 8 -2.30 -10.16 -3.27
N GLN A 9 -2.13 -11.47 -3.10
CA GLN A 9 -2.41 -12.45 -4.15
C GLN A 9 -3.56 -13.40 -3.82
N ASN A 10 -4.00 -14.13 -4.84
CA ASN A 10 -4.98 -15.22 -4.73
C ASN A 10 -6.37 -14.77 -4.24
N PHE A 11 -6.84 -13.61 -4.71
CA PHE A 11 -8.25 -13.27 -4.53
C PHE A 11 -9.13 -14.10 -5.46
N PRO A 12 -10.32 -14.52 -5.01
CA PRO A 12 -11.25 -15.27 -5.86
C PRO A 12 -11.79 -14.43 -7.03
N ASP A 13 -11.91 -13.12 -6.85
CA ASP A 13 -12.42 -12.17 -7.82
C ASP A 13 -11.94 -10.75 -7.49
N THR A 14 -12.12 -9.84 -8.46
CA THR A 14 -11.73 -8.43 -8.32
C THR A 14 -12.49 -7.71 -7.19
N GLU A 15 -13.76 -8.05 -6.95
CA GLU A 15 -14.56 -7.41 -5.90
C GLU A 15 -13.99 -7.71 -4.51
N SER A 16 -13.61 -8.96 -4.28
CA SER A 16 -12.94 -9.42 -3.07
C SER A 16 -11.60 -8.70 -2.86
N ALA A 17 -10.83 -8.49 -3.93
CA ALA A 17 -9.59 -7.71 -3.86
C ALA A 17 -9.86 -6.26 -3.46
N LEU A 18 -10.82 -5.59 -4.12
CA LEU A 18 -11.18 -4.20 -3.84
C LEU A 18 -11.75 -4.02 -2.42
N ALA A 19 -12.49 -4.99 -1.90
CA ALA A 19 -13.04 -4.95 -0.54
C ALA A 19 -11.94 -4.88 0.54
N THR A 20 -10.72 -5.33 0.24
CA THR A 20 -9.58 -5.23 1.18
C THR A 20 -8.92 -3.84 1.24
N GLN A 21 -9.22 -2.93 0.30
CA GLN A 21 -8.61 -1.60 0.31
C GLN A 21 -8.97 -0.79 1.56
N ALA A 22 -10.24 -0.81 1.97
CA ALA A 22 -10.71 -0.09 3.15
C ALA A 22 -10.03 -0.54 4.46
N PRO A 23 -9.97 -1.86 4.81
CA PRO A 23 -9.27 -2.29 6.02
C PRO A 23 -7.76 -2.04 5.97
N ILE A 24 -7.13 -2.11 4.78
CA ILE A 24 -5.71 -1.76 4.63
C ILE A 24 -5.49 -0.26 4.85
N ALA A 25 -6.33 0.60 4.24
CA ALA A 25 -6.24 2.05 4.41
C ALA A 25 -6.41 2.45 5.90
N HIS A 26 -7.34 1.82 6.61
CA HIS A 26 -7.50 2.03 8.05
C HIS A 26 -6.29 1.56 8.87
N THR A 27 -5.58 0.52 8.41
CA THR A 27 -4.34 0.07 9.06
C THR A 27 -3.20 1.07 8.87
N LEU A 28 -3.11 1.69 7.68
CA LEU A 28 -2.10 2.70 7.36
C LEU A 28 -2.40 4.06 8.00
N CYS A 29 -3.69 4.38 8.15
CA CYS A 29 -4.19 5.61 8.71
C CYS A 29 -5.42 5.31 9.60
N PRO A 30 -5.20 4.94 10.88
CA PRO A 30 -6.29 4.60 11.80
C PRO A 30 -7.19 5.80 12.14
N ASP A 31 -6.61 7.00 12.15
CA ASP A 31 -7.29 8.26 12.45
C ASP A 31 -7.39 9.09 11.16
N PRO A 32 -8.50 9.09 10.42
CA PRO A 32 -8.63 9.90 9.20
C PRO A 32 -8.68 11.41 9.48
N ASP A 33 -8.91 11.83 10.74
CA ASP A 33 -8.98 13.24 11.15
C ASP A 33 -7.61 13.78 11.61
N HIS A 34 -6.55 12.98 11.54
CA HIS A 34 -5.20 13.47 11.84
C HIS A 34 -4.79 14.58 10.88
N ASN A 35 -3.93 15.49 11.36
CA ASN A 35 -3.40 16.56 10.52
C ASN A 35 -2.56 15.96 9.39
N THR A 36 -2.91 16.28 8.14
CA THR A 36 -2.09 15.94 6.97
C THR A 36 -0.69 16.55 7.10
N PRO A 37 0.37 15.86 6.63
CA PRO A 37 0.32 14.66 5.79
C PRO A 37 0.21 13.34 6.56
N CYS A 38 -0.34 12.33 5.87
CA CYS A 38 -0.31 10.94 6.35
C CYS A 38 1.13 10.50 6.60
N GLU A 39 1.35 9.76 7.70
CA GLU A 39 2.70 9.25 8.02
C GLU A 39 3.29 8.42 6.88
N ILE A 40 2.43 7.66 6.21
CA ILE A 40 2.79 6.80 5.08
C ILE A 40 1.85 7.14 3.95
N PRO A 41 2.28 7.81 2.88
CA PRO A 41 1.46 7.94 1.67
C PRO A 41 1.26 6.58 1.01
N TRP A 42 0.02 6.28 0.57
CA TRP A 42 -0.32 5.03 -0.10
C TRP A 42 -1.29 5.22 -1.26
N SER A 43 -1.29 4.26 -2.18
CA SER A 43 -2.25 4.15 -3.27
C SER A 43 -2.45 2.69 -3.66
N PHE A 44 -3.58 2.37 -4.28
CA PHE A 44 -3.92 1.01 -4.71
C PHE A 44 -4.04 0.93 -6.23
N THR A 45 -3.68 -0.20 -6.78
CA THR A 45 -4.03 -0.59 -8.15
C THR A 45 -4.33 -2.08 -8.21
N LEU A 46 -4.99 -2.52 -9.28
CA LEU A 46 -5.22 -3.93 -9.55
C LEU A 46 -4.12 -4.45 -10.47
N GLY A 47 -3.51 -5.56 -10.08
CA GLY A 47 -2.62 -6.34 -10.94
C GLY A 47 -3.40 -7.37 -11.75
N ASP A 48 -2.65 -8.19 -12.48
CA ASP A 48 -3.19 -9.37 -13.15
C ASP A 48 -3.75 -10.39 -12.14
N ASP A 49 -4.57 -11.33 -12.62
CA ASP A 49 -5.10 -12.46 -11.83
C ASP A 49 -5.82 -12.07 -10.52
N ASN A 50 -6.56 -10.95 -10.54
CA ASN A 50 -7.27 -10.39 -9.39
C ASN A 50 -6.36 -9.99 -8.21
N ASN A 51 -5.07 -9.73 -8.45
CA ASN A 51 -4.16 -9.29 -7.40
C ASN A 51 -4.41 -7.82 -7.03
N LEU A 52 -4.29 -7.49 -5.74
CA LEU A 52 -4.27 -6.10 -5.29
C LEU A 52 -2.82 -5.68 -5.06
N ILE A 53 -2.41 -4.57 -5.67
CA ILE A 53 -1.08 -3.99 -5.47
C ILE A 53 -1.24 -2.71 -4.66
N LEU A 54 -0.57 -2.66 -3.52
CA LEU A 54 -0.49 -1.49 -2.65
C LEU A 54 0.87 -0.81 -2.84
N GLY A 55 0.87 0.42 -3.34
CA GLY A 55 2.05 1.29 -3.32
C GLY A 55 2.15 2.03 -2.00
N ILE A 56 3.33 2.02 -1.36
CA ILE A 56 3.62 2.78 -0.13
C ILE A 56 4.95 3.53 -0.25
N TYR A 57 4.98 4.79 0.22
CA TYR A 57 6.20 5.58 0.28
C TYR A 57 6.72 5.67 1.71
N THR A 58 7.75 4.87 2.04
CA THR A 58 8.20 4.73 3.43
C THR A 58 9.67 4.27 3.54
N THR A 59 10.12 3.88 4.73
CA THR A 59 11.44 3.27 4.94
C THR A 59 11.38 1.76 4.73
N PRO A 60 12.49 1.09 4.35
CA PRO A 60 12.50 -0.35 4.13
C PRO A 60 11.98 -1.15 5.35
N ALA A 61 12.39 -0.75 6.56
CA ALA A 61 11.95 -1.41 7.80
C ALA A 61 10.43 -1.30 8.01
N LYS A 62 9.83 -0.14 7.75
CA LYS A 62 8.36 0.04 7.82
C LYS A 62 7.65 -0.75 6.72
N ALA A 63 8.19 -0.78 5.50
CA ALA A 63 7.61 -1.55 4.40
C ALA A 63 7.56 -3.07 4.73
N THR A 64 8.63 -3.61 5.32
CA THR A 64 8.65 -5.01 5.79
C THR A 64 7.60 -5.26 6.88
N ALA A 65 7.55 -4.41 7.90
CA ALA A 65 6.57 -4.56 8.99
C ALA A 65 5.11 -4.46 8.49
N LEU A 66 4.84 -3.55 7.55
CA LEU A 66 3.52 -3.44 6.93
C LEU A 66 3.16 -4.67 6.10
N THR A 67 4.13 -5.28 5.41
CA THR A 67 3.88 -6.50 4.64
C THR A 67 3.36 -7.63 5.53
N GLU A 68 4.01 -7.87 6.67
CA GLU A 68 3.58 -8.88 7.65
C GLU A 68 2.19 -8.58 8.24
N THR A 69 1.95 -7.29 8.52
CA THR A 69 0.65 -6.82 9.04
C THR A 69 -0.47 -7.04 8.02
N ILE A 70 -0.22 -6.72 6.75
CA ILE A 70 -1.20 -6.86 5.66
C ILE A 70 -1.44 -8.34 5.34
N ALA A 71 -0.42 -9.20 5.36
CA ALA A 71 -0.59 -10.64 5.22
C ALA A 71 -1.55 -11.19 6.29
N THR A 72 -1.36 -10.77 7.53
CA THR A 72 -2.18 -11.18 8.67
C THR A 72 -3.61 -10.64 8.55
N LEU A 73 -3.77 -9.37 8.17
CA LEU A 73 -5.07 -8.72 8.02
C LEU A 73 -5.90 -9.37 6.91
N THR A 74 -5.29 -9.56 5.74
CA THR A 74 -5.99 -10.01 4.53
C THR A 74 -6.17 -11.53 4.53
N HIS A 75 -5.33 -12.29 5.24
CA HIS A 75 -5.25 -13.75 5.13
C HIS A 75 -4.87 -14.22 3.71
N HIS A 76 -4.25 -13.34 2.92
CA HIS A 76 -3.77 -13.62 1.58
C HIS A 76 -2.23 -13.64 1.55
N PRO A 77 -1.61 -14.43 0.64
CA PRO A 77 -0.18 -14.35 0.41
C PRO A 77 0.22 -12.93 -0.04
N THR A 78 1.28 -12.40 0.55
CA THR A 78 1.80 -11.07 0.23
C THR A 78 3.28 -11.11 -0.11
N ALA A 79 3.69 -10.36 -1.13
CA ALA A 79 5.09 -10.19 -1.49
C ALA A 79 5.47 -8.70 -1.51
N LEU A 80 6.62 -8.37 -0.92
CA LEU A 80 7.18 -7.03 -0.93
C LEU A 80 8.17 -6.88 -2.09
N HIS A 81 7.97 -5.84 -2.88
CA HIS A 81 8.84 -5.46 -3.99
C HIS A 81 9.27 -4.00 -3.86
N GLN A 82 10.47 -3.69 -4.35
CA GLN A 82 10.79 -2.31 -4.65
C GLN A 82 9.96 -1.87 -5.86
N ALA A 83 9.39 -0.67 -5.80
CA ALA A 83 8.44 -0.25 -6.82
C ALA A 83 9.07 -0.15 -8.20
N THR A 84 8.28 -0.50 -9.21
CA THR A 84 8.69 -0.37 -10.60
C THR A 84 8.68 1.11 -11.00
N PRO A 85 9.75 1.65 -11.61
CA PRO A 85 9.78 3.06 -12.02
C PRO A 85 8.57 3.40 -12.91
N GLY A 86 7.82 4.43 -12.57
CA GLY A 86 6.61 4.83 -13.31
C GLY A 86 5.30 4.37 -12.66
N HIS A 87 5.34 3.32 -11.83
CA HIS A 87 4.19 2.86 -11.07
C HIS A 87 4.14 3.62 -9.73
N PHE A 88 2.99 4.17 -9.36
CA PHE A 88 2.81 4.97 -8.13
C PHE A 88 3.70 6.22 -7.95
N ASN A 89 4.21 6.80 -9.05
CA ASN A 89 5.05 8.01 -9.00
C ASN A 89 4.33 9.22 -8.36
N GLU A 90 3.00 9.22 -8.32
CA GLU A 90 2.24 10.26 -7.63
C GLU A 90 2.52 10.28 -6.12
N LEU A 91 2.85 9.15 -5.49
CA LEU A 91 3.12 9.10 -4.05
C LEU A 91 4.42 9.82 -3.68
N GLU A 92 5.47 9.66 -4.48
CA GLU A 92 6.71 10.42 -4.28
C GLU A 92 6.48 11.92 -4.53
N THR A 93 5.65 12.25 -5.52
CA THR A 93 5.32 13.63 -5.85
C THR A 93 4.52 14.29 -4.72
N GLN A 94 3.50 13.61 -4.19
CA GLN A 94 2.70 14.06 -3.06
C GLN A 94 3.59 14.27 -1.82
N TYR A 95 4.40 13.29 -1.45
CA TYR A 95 5.31 13.41 -0.31
C TYR A 95 6.22 14.64 -0.42
N ARG A 96 6.77 14.92 -1.61
CA ARG A 96 7.63 16.08 -1.86
C ARG A 96 6.90 17.42 -1.74
N ILE A 97 5.62 17.47 -2.11
CA ILE A 97 4.78 18.67 -1.98
C ILE A 97 4.43 18.92 -0.51
N GLU A 98 4.11 17.86 0.23
CA GLU A 98 3.68 17.93 1.63
C GLU A 98 4.87 18.13 2.61
N HIS A 99 6.09 17.78 2.19
CA HIS A 99 7.33 17.93 2.97
C HIS A 99 8.42 18.70 2.18
N PRO A 100 8.31 20.04 2.05
CA PRO A 100 9.28 20.89 1.34
C PRO A 100 10.62 21.07 2.05
#